data_AF-A0AAU2D3E4-F1
#
_entry.id   AF-A0AAU2D3E4-F1
#
_cell.length_a   1.000
_cell.length_b   1.000
_cell.length_c   1.000
_cell.angle_alpha   90.00
_cell.angle_beta   90.00
_cell.angle_gamma   90.00
#
_symmetry.space_group_name_H-M   'P 1'
#
loop_
_entity.id
_entity.type
_entity.pdbx_description
1 polymer ?
#
loop_
_entity_poly.entity_id
_entity_poly.type
_entity_poly.pdbx_seq_one_letter_code
_entity_poly.pdbx_strand_id
1 'polypeptide(L)'
;MAGSAVSAEQRSGPGGACVFVKPDGAQKFGHVGWGFRITGTGQWVYGAVENPTNKLYTPPGGYIGAWHAQGSYARMLSDMSHDTHYPGRSTHPYSRYRCTSSSTSDVNSARAMIRTVESRGFLVGFDRKTGDLTSRDCLDATYDVLHAYRTRHLTYAPHLDIPNVWAATLFGWSDGTLRP
;
A
#
# COMPACT_ATOMS: atom_id res chain seq x y z
N MET A 1 -22.02 5.25 31.77
CA MET A 1 -22.73 5.32 30.48
C MET A 1 -21.88 4.59 29.46
N ALA A 2 -22.35 3.42 29.03
CA ALA A 2 -21.70 2.59 28.02
C ALA A 2 -21.99 3.13 26.62
N GLY A 3 -21.06 2.92 25.69
CA GLY A 3 -21.33 3.02 24.26
C GLY A 3 -20.40 3.95 23.48
N SER A 4 -19.14 3.58 23.29
CA SER A 4 -18.43 3.93 22.05
C SER A 4 -18.46 2.70 21.15
N ALA A 5 -19.66 2.42 20.64
CA ALA A 5 -19.80 1.58 19.47
C ALA A 5 -19.12 2.34 18.33
N VAL A 6 -18.12 1.71 17.72
CA VAL A 6 -17.61 2.10 16.41
C VAL A 6 -18.75 1.82 15.42
N SER A 7 -19.74 2.70 15.38
CA SER A 7 -20.93 2.53 14.58
C SER A 7 -20.60 2.87 13.13
N ALA A 8 -20.85 1.88 12.27
CA ALA A 8 -21.28 1.96 10.88
C ALA A 8 -20.87 3.19 10.06
N GLU A 9 -20.35 2.92 8.87
CA GLU A 9 -20.26 3.86 7.76
C GLU A 9 -19.14 4.91 7.80
N GLN A 10 -18.05 4.55 7.12
CA GLN A 10 -17.52 5.46 6.11
C GLN A 10 -18.56 5.63 4.97
N ARG A 11 -19.73 6.21 5.30
CA ARG A 11 -20.63 6.90 4.36
C ARG A 11 -19.81 8.00 3.71
N SER A 12 -20.05 8.25 2.42
CA SER A 12 -19.45 9.29 1.59
C SER A 12 -18.82 10.42 2.41
N GLY A 13 -17.49 10.42 2.47
CA GLY A 13 -16.71 11.35 3.28
C GLY A 13 -15.54 11.90 2.46
N PRO A 14 -14.71 12.76 3.07
CA PRO A 14 -13.49 13.23 2.43
C PRO A 14 -12.59 12.04 2.04
N GLY A 15 -11.57 12.31 1.23
CA GLY A 15 -10.58 11.31 0.86
C GLY A 15 -9.96 10.60 2.07
N GLY A 16 -9.27 9.51 1.83
CA GLY A 16 -8.65 8.72 2.88
C GLY A 16 -7.57 7.84 2.29
N ALA A 17 -6.54 7.57 3.07
CA ALA A 17 -5.42 6.74 2.67
C ALA A 17 -5.09 5.76 3.77
N CYS A 18 -4.64 4.56 3.39
CA CYS A 18 -4.19 3.52 4.29
C CYS A 18 -2.90 2.90 3.76
N VAL A 19 -2.02 2.54 4.68
CA VAL A 19 -0.83 1.72 4.45
C VAL A 19 -1.03 0.42 5.20
N PHE A 20 -0.93 -0.69 4.49
CA PHE A 20 -1.02 -2.03 5.06
C PHE A 20 0.37 -2.59 5.26
N VAL A 21 0.62 -3.27 6.37
CA VAL A 21 1.95 -3.78 6.74
C VAL A 21 1.90 -5.29 6.97
N LYS A 22 2.80 -6.02 6.30
CA LYS A 22 3.23 -7.40 6.62
C LYS A 22 4.60 -7.28 7.32
N PRO A 23 4.67 -7.24 8.66
CA PRO A 23 5.92 -6.98 9.37
C PRO A 23 7.01 -8.01 9.08
N ASP A 24 6.63 -9.27 8.92
CA ASP A 24 7.56 -10.37 8.65
C ASP A 24 7.86 -10.56 7.15
N GLY A 25 7.28 -9.72 6.28
CA GLY A 25 7.55 -9.71 4.84
C GLY A 25 9.00 -9.38 4.52
N ALA A 26 9.46 -9.77 3.32
CA ALA A 26 10.82 -9.53 2.82
C ALA A 26 11.92 -9.84 3.86
N GLN A 27 11.94 -11.06 4.42
CA GLN A 27 12.91 -11.46 5.45
C GLN A 27 12.93 -10.54 6.70
N LYS A 28 11.74 -10.10 7.15
CA LYS A 28 11.54 -9.17 8.30
C LYS A 28 11.88 -7.70 8.05
N PHE A 29 12.29 -7.32 6.83
CA PHE A 29 12.37 -5.91 6.46
C PHE A 29 10.99 -5.25 6.31
N GLY A 30 9.94 -6.08 6.21
CA GLY A 30 8.56 -5.65 6.07
C GLY A 30 8.12 -5.64 4.62
N HIS A 31 6.81 -5.65 4.42
CA HIS A 31 6.18 -5.46 3.12
C HIS A 31 4.94 -4.59 3.29
N VAL A 32 4.74 -3.67 2.35
CA VAL A 32 3.64 -2.71 2.43
C VAL A 32 2.74 -2.74 1.20
N GLY A 33 1.48 -2.37 1.42
CA GLY A 33 0.49 -2.13 0.38
C GLY A 33 -0.25 -0.82 0.63
N TRP A 34 -0.97 -0.35 -0.38
CA TRP A 34 -1.72 0.90 -0.32
C TRP A 34 -3.23 0.65 -0.27
N GLY A 35 -3.95 1.64 0.23
CA GLY A 35 -5.39 1.82 0.02
C GLY A 35 -5.73 3.30 -0.04
N PHE A 36 -6.60 3.71 -0.94
CA PHE A 36 -7.15 5.07 -0.94
C PHE A 36 -8.64 5.08 -1.23
N ARG A 37 -9.33 6.05 -0.66
CA ARG A 37 -10.77 6.22 -0.78
C ARG A 37 -11.14 6.95 -2.06
N ILE A 38 -12.17 6.50 -2.74
CA ILE A 38 -12.80 7.27 -3.81
C ILE A 38 -13.68 8.33 -3.14
N THR A 39 -13.24 9.59 -3.25
CA THR A 39 -13.88 10.75 -2.59
C THR A 39 -15.36 10.85 -2.89
N GLY A 40 -16.16 11.15 -1.86
CA GLY A 40 -17.63 11.23 -1.99
C GLY A 40 -18.32 9.87 -2.07
N THR A 41 -17.60 8.76 -1.90
CA THR A 41 -18.16 7.40 -1.89
C THR A 41 -17.72 6.60 -0.66
N GLY A 42 -18.27 5.40 -0.48
CA GLY A 42 -17.79 4.40 0.49
C GLY A 42 -16.78 3.39 -0.10
N GLN A 43 -16.29 3.64 -1.32
CA GLN A 43 -15.42 2.72 -2.06
C GLN A 43 -13.95 3.07 -1.89
N TRP A 44 -13.11 2.04 -1.90
CA TRP A 44 -11.67 2.09 -1.71
C TRP A 44 -10.99 1.33 -2.84
N VAL A 45 -9.85 1.85 -3.31
CA VAL A 45 -8.94 1.16 -4.23
C VAL A 45 -7.69 0.80 -3.44
N TYR A 46 -7.27 -0.45 -3.49
CA TYR A 46 -6.17 -0.97 -2.68
C TYR A 46 -5.39 -2.04 -3.43
N GLY A 47 -4.16 -2.29 -3.02
CA GLY A 47 -3.28 -3.22 -3.71
C GLY A 47 -1.86 -3.25 -3.15
N ALA A 48 -0.99 -4.02 -3.80
CA ALA A 48 0.41 -4.17 -3.44
C ALA A 48 1.27 -4.69 -4.61
N VAL A 49 2.59 -4.70 -4.42
CA VAL A 49 3.57 -5.34 -5.32
C VAL A 49 4.33 -6.41 -4.55
N GLU A 50 3.99 -7.68 -4.76
CA GLU A 50 4.42 -8.80 -3.88
C GLU A 50 5.79 -9.42 -4.21
N ASN A 51 6.34 -9.18 -5.40
CA ASN A 51 7.57 -9.83 -5.90
C ASN A 51 7.64 -11.36 -5.65
N PRO A 52 6.69 -12.15 -6.18
CA PRO A 52 6.61 -13.59 -5.92
C PRO A 52 7.78 -14.40 -6.48
N THR A 53 8.65 -13.77 -7.29
CA THR A 53 9.84 -14.40 -7.87
C THR A 53 11.10 -14.25 -6.99
N ASN A 54 11.05 -13.43 -5.95
CA ASN A 54 12.18 -13.07 -5.08
C ASN A 54 13.41 -12.53 -5.85
N LYS A 55 13.21 -11.98 -7.04
CA LYS A 55 14.28 -11.39 -7.84
C LYS A 55 14.47 -9.93 -7.45
N LEU A 56 15.73 -9.50 -7.38
CA LEU A 56 16.08 -8.08 -7.20
C LEU A 56 15.84 -7.25 -8.47
N TYR A 57 15.64 -7.91 -9.61
CA TYR A 57 15.34 -7.25 -10.87
C TYR A 57 14.34 -8.05 -11.70
N THR A 58 13.30 -7.36 -12.15
CA THR A 58 12.37 -7.80 -13.17
C THR A 58 12.21 -6.66 -14.16
N PRO A 59 12.44 -6.88 -15.47
CA PRO A 59 12.31 -5.82 -16.46
C PRO A 59 10.86 -5.28 -16.52
N PRO A 60 10.66 -4.07 -17.07
CA PRO A 60 9.32 -3.56 -17.36
C PRO A 60 8.47 -4.57 -18.15
N GLY A 61 7.18 -4.67 -17.80
CA GLY A 61 6.25 -5.68 -18.32
C GLY A 61 6.43 -7.09 -17.75
N GLY A 62 7.48 -7.34 -16.97
CA GLY A 62 7.68 -8.62 -16.29
C GLY A 62 6.76 -8.81 -15.09
N TYR A 63 6.58 -10.06 -14.67
CA TYR A 63 5.73 -10.41 -13.54
C TYR A 63 6.36 -10.03 -12.20
N ILE A 64 5.83 -8.96 -11.59
CA ILE A 64 6.27 -8.45 -10.28
C ILE A 64 5.26 -8.72 -9.16
N GLY A 65 4.17 -9.41 -9.49
CA GLY A 65 3.06 -9.65 -8.60
C GLY A 65 2.35 -8.39 -8.10
N ALA A 66 2.30 -7.36 -8.95
CA ALA A 66 1.44 -6.21 -8.74
C ALA A 66 -0.03 -6.64 -8.88
N TRP A 67 -0.87 -6.14 -7.97
CA TRP A 67 -2.30 -6.35 -8.01
C TRP A 67 -3.02 -5.16 -7.39
N HIS A 68 -4.27 -4.93 -7.81
CA HIS A 68 -5.17 -4.00 -7.13
C HIS A 68 -6.61 -4.50 -7.21
N ALA A 69 -7.43 -4.04 -6.27
CA ALA A 69 -8.85 -4.29 -6.20
C ALA A 69 -9.61 -3.03 -5.78
N GLN A 70 -10.93 -3.08 -5.88
CA GLN A 70 -11.83 -2.04 -5.40
C GLN A 70 -12.97 -2.66 -4.60
N GLY A 71 -13.32 -2.06 -3.46
CA GLY A 71 -14.41 -2.52 -2.62
C GLY A 71 -14.77 -1.54 -1.51
N SER A 72 -15.68 -1.97 -0.64
CA SER A 72 -15.96 -1.22 0.60
C SER A 72 -14.74 -1.23 1.53
N TYR A 73 -14.73 -0.35 2.53
CA TYR A 73 -13.70 -0.35 3.58
C TYR A 73 -13.55 -1.73 4.24
N ALA A 74 -14.67 -2.37 4.60
CA ALA A 74 -14.66 -3.71 5.20
C ALA A 74 -14.08 -4.76 4.25
N ARG A 75 -14.41 -4.69 2.95
CA ARG A 75 -13.88 -5.60 1.94
C ARG A 75 -12.37 -5.42 1.76
N MET A 76 -11.89 -4.18 1.72
CA MET A 76 -10.46 -3.86 1.68
C MET A 76 -9.71 -4.48 2.86
N LEU A 77 -10.17 -4.26 4.09
CA LEU A 77 -9.52 -4.82 5.28
C LEU A 77 -9.50 -6.36 5.23
N SER A 78 -10.60 -6.97 4.79
CA SER A 78 -10.72 -8.44 4.66
C SER A 78 -9.78 -9.02 3.60
N ASP A 79 -9.72 -8.43 2.41
CA ASP A 79 -8.85 -8.92 1.33
C ASP A 79 -7.37 -8.80 1.71
N MET A 80 -6.99 -7.70 2.38
CA MET A 80 -5.63 -7.53 2.88
C MET A 80 -5.31 -8.52 4.01
N SER A 81 -6.21 -8.72 4.98
CA SER A 81 -5.96 -9.63 6.11
C SER A 81 -5.84 -11.09 5.70
N HIS A 82 -6.50 -11.49 4.61
CA HIS A 82 -6.45 -12.86 4.08
C HIS A 82 -5.36 -13.07 3.01
N ASP A 83 -4.64 -12.00 2.63
CA ASP A 83 -3.69 -12.02 1.53
C ASP A 83 -4.33 -12.64 0.25
N THR A 84 -5.57 -12.25 -0.07
CA THR A 84 -6.44 -12.97 -1.02
C THR A 84 -5.82 -13.18 -2.40
N HIS A 85 -4.91 -12.30 -2.82
CA HIS A 85 -4.23 -12.41 -4.11
C HIS A 85 -2.97 -13.28 -4.07
N TYR A 86 -2.38 -13.52 -2.89
CA TYR A 86 -1.18 -14.34 -2.69
C TYR A 86 -1.30 -15.24 -1.43
N PRO A 87 -2.35 -16.07 -1.33
CA PRO A 87 -2.59 -16.86 -0.13
C PRO A 87 -1.45 -17.86 0.09
N GLY A 88 -0.97 -17.96 1.34
CA GLY A 88 -0.02 -18.99 1.77
C GLY A 88 1.42 -18.83 1.28
N ARG A 89 1.79 -17.69 0.65
CA ARG A 89 3.19 -17.42 0.23
C ARG A 89 4.00 -16.58 1.20
N SER A 90 3.34 -15.84 2.09
CA SER A 90 3.98 -15.24 3.27
C SER A 90 3.63 -16.07 4.49
N THR A 91 4.59 -16.37 5.37
CA THR A 91 4.32 -16.98 6.68
C THR A 91 3.36 -16.15 7.53
N HIS A 92 3.22 -14.85 7.21
CA HIS A 92 2.32 -13.92 7.89
C HIS A 92 1.61 -12.99 6.89
N PRO A 93 0.26 -12.97 6.84
CA PRO A 93 -0.50 -12.03 6.02
C PRO A 93 -0.38 -10.59 6.54
N TYR A 94 -1.02 -9.61 5.88
CA TYR A 94 -1.07 -8.25 6.41
C TYR A 94 -1.73 -8.28 7.80
N SER A 95 -1.00 -7.84 8.81
CA SER A 95 -1.41 -7.94 10.22
C SER A 95 -1.60 -6.58 10.87
N ARG A 96 -1.15 -5.50 10.22
CA ARG A 96 -1.34 -4.13 10.67
C ARG A 96 -1.69 -3.22 9.51
N TYR A 97 -2.35 -2.12 9.82
CA TYR A 97 -2.61 -1.07 8.87
C TYR A 97 -2.67 0.28 9.57
N ARG A 98 -2.26 1.33 8.87
CA ARG A 98 -2.34 2.70 9.34
C ARG A 98 -3.16 3.52 8.37
N CYS A 99 -4.12 4.31 8.84
CA CYS A 99 -4.95 5.13 7.96
C CYS A 99 -4.96 6.60 8.39
N THR A 100 -5.27 7.47 7.44
CA THR A 100 -5.53 8.88 7.69
C THR A 100 -6.71 9.38 6.86
N SER A 101 -7.41 10.39 7.36
CA SER A 101 -8.34 11.16 6.54
C SER A 101 -7.53 12.14 5.69
N SER A 102 -7.97 12.35 4.45
CA SER A 102 -7.29 13.24 3.51
C SER A 102 -8.29 14.24 2.95
N SER A 103 -8.12 15.52 3.28
CA SER A 103 -8.88 16.62 2.68
C SER A 103 -8.50 16.86 1.22
N THR A 104 -7.33 16.36 0.80
CA THR A 104 -6.84 16.35 -0.57
C THR A 104 -6.98 14.95 -1.15
N SER A 105 -7.37 14.86 -2.43
CA SER A 105 -7.48 13.58 -3.13
C SER A 105 -7.36 13.79 -4.62
N ASP A 106 -6.60 12.94 -5.30
CA ASP A 106 -6.60 12.82 -6.76
C ASP A 106 -6.69 11.35 -7.17
N VAL A 107 -7.93 10.87 -7.24
CA VAL A 107 -8.27 9.47 -7.59
C VAL A 107 -7.75 9.11 -8.99
N ASN A 108 -7.80 10.05 -9.94
CA ASN A 108 -7.40 9.77 -11.32
C ASN A 108 -5.89 9.62 -11.44
N SER A 109 -5.13 10.52 -10.79
CA SER A 109 -3.67 10.42 -10.73
C SER A 109 -3.22 9.15 -10.00
N ALA A 110 -3.86 8.79 -8.89
CA ALA A 110 -3.57 7.55 -8.17
C ALA A 110 -3.82 6.29 -9.04
N ARG A 111 -4.95 6.24 -9.77
CA ARG A 111 -5.25 5.14 -10.70
C ARG A 111 -4.28 5.09 -11.88
N ALA A 112 -3.84 6.24 -12.38
CA ALA A 112 -2.80 6.29 -13.40
C ALA A 112 -1.48 5.73 -12.87
N MET A 113 -1.12 6.08 -11.63
CA MET A 113 0.09 5.57 -10.99
C MET A 113 0.04 4.06 -10.76
N ILE A 114 -1.10 3.48 -10.39
CA ILE A 114 -1.26 2.01 -10.30
C ILE A 114 -0.85 1.34 -11.62
N ARG A 115 -1.31 1.84 -12.77
CA ARG A 115 -0.94 1.28 -14.09
C ARG A 115 0.56 1.41 -14.39
N THR A 116 1.18 2.50 -13.95
CA THR A 116 2.64 2.69 -14.04
C THR A 116 3.36 1.67 -13.17
N VAL A 117 2.95 1.50 -11.91
CA VAL A 117 3.51 0.52 -10.98
C VAL A 117 3.41 -0.89 -11.54
N GLU A 118 2.27 -1.28 -12.10
CA GLU A 118 2.04 -2.62 -12.68
C GLU A 118 2.95 -2.93 -13.88
N SER A 119 3.38 -1.90 -14.62
CA SER A 119 4.15 -2.07 -15.85
C SER A 119 5.64 -1.76 -15.70
N ARG A 120 6.08 -1.05 -14.66
CA ARG A 120 7.47 -0.55 -14.53
C ARG A 120 8.52 -1.60 -14.19
N GLY A 121 8.10 -2.83 -13.84
CA GLY A 121 9.01 -3.88 -13.37
C GLY A 121 9.42 -3.69 -11.90
N PHE A 122 10.41 -4.46 -11.47
CA PHE A 122 10.92 -4.48 -10.09
C PHE A 122 12.42 -4.22 -10.11
N LEU A 123 12.92 -3.44 -9.15
CA LEU A 123 14.35 -3.20 -8.96
C LEU A 123 14.62 -2.95 -7.48
N VAL A 124 15.65 -3.57 -6.94
CA VAL A 124 16.34 -3.15 -5.72
C VAL A 124 17.82 -3.30 -6.02
N GLY A 125 18.51 -2.20 -6.29
CA GLY A 125 19.91 -2.22 -6.73
C GLY A 125 20.22 -1.14 -7.76
N PHE A 126 21.26 -1.35 -8.56
CA PHE A 126 21.71 -0.37 -9.55
C PHE A 126 20.80 -0.34 -10.78
N ASP A 127 20.30 0.85 -11.14
CA ASP A 127 19.68 1.07 -12.44
C ASP A 127 20.76 1.12 -13.52
N ARG A 128 20.68 0.20 -14.49
CA ARG A 128 21.65 0.12 -15.59
C ARG A 128 21.63 1.33 -16.53
N LYS A 129 20.56 2.12 -16.53
CA LYS A 129 20.41 3.30 -17.39
C LYS A 129 21.02 4.54 -16.77
N THR A 130 20.84 4.74 -15.46
CA THR A 130 21.35 5.94 -14.77
C THR A 130 22.67 5.69 -14.06
N GLY A 131 22.94 4.45 -13.67
CA GLY A 131 24.09 4.08 -12.84
C GLY A 131 23.83 4.28 -11.34
N ASP A 132 22.65 4.75 -10.95
CA ASP A 132 22.31 5.05 -9.56
C ASP A 132 21.80 3.82 -8.82
N LEU A 133 22.07 3.77 -7.52
CA LEU A 133 21.43 2.82 -6.61
C LEU A 133 20.00 3.28 -6.32
N THR A 134 19.00 2.45 -6.62
CA THR A 134 17.58 2.83 -6.52
C THR A 134 16.69 1.61 -6.25
N SER A 135 15.40 1.87 -6.06
CA SER A 135 14.37 0.84 -5.87
C SER A 135 13.09 1.16 -6.64
N ARG A 136 12.34 0.11 -6.95
CA ARG A 136 10.98 0.10 -7.50
C ARG A 136 10.19 -1.03 -6.84
N ASP A 137 10.24 -1.09 -5.52
CA ASP A 137 9.71 -2.19 -4.72
C ASP A 137 8.30 -1.91 -4.18
N CYS A 138 7.87 -2.69 -3.19
CA CYS A 138 6.57 -2.56 -2.53
C CYS A 138 6.38 -1.20 -1.83
N LEU A 139 7.45 -0.65 -1.25
CA LEU A 139 7.44 0.65 -0.59
C LEU A 139 7.34 1.76 -1.62
N ASP A 140 8.18 1.74 -2.67
CA ASP A 140 8.10 2.73 -3.74
C ASP A 140 6.70 2.72 -4.38
N ALA A 141 6.14 1.54 -4.63
CA ALA A 141 4.79 1.41 -5.18
C ALA A 141 3.73 2.03 -4.27
N THR A 142 3.80 1.74 -2.97
CA THR A 142 2.86 2.27 -1.98
C THR A 142 3.00 3.79 -1.86
N TYR A 143 4.22 4.29 -1.74
CA TYR A 143 4.50 5.72 -1.66
C TYR A 143 4.02 6.45 -2.92
N ASP A 144 4.38 5.98 -4.11
CA ASP A 144 4.04 6.65 -5.37
C ASP A 144 2.53 6.74 -5.59
N VAL A 145 1.78 5.67 -5.29
CA VAL A 145 0.32 5.68 -5.41
C VAL A 145 -0.31 6.67 -4.43
N LEU A 146 0.13 6.67 -3.17
CA LEU A 146 -0.42 7.56 -2.14
C LEU A 146 0.03 9.02 -2.33
N HIS A 147 1.22 9.25 -2.88
CA HIS A 147 1.71 10.57 -3.26
C HIS A 147 0.93 11.10 -4.47
N ALA A 148 0.70 10.28 -5.50
CA ALA A 148 -0.14 10.63 -6.64
C ALA A 148 -1.60 10.89 -6.24
N TYR A 149 -2.10 10.19 -5.21
CA TYR A 149 -3.40 10.48 -4.59
C TYR A 149 -3.43 11.82 -3.84
N ARG A 150 -2.28 12.46 -3.63
CA ARG A 150 -2.11 13.70 -2.84
C ARG A 150 -2.50 13.50 -1.38
N THR A 151 -2.10 12.38 -0.80
CA THR A 151 -2.33 12.08 0.62
C THR A 151 -1.67 13.13 1.49
N ARG A 152 -2.45 13.78 2.36
CA ARG A 152 -1.91 14.77 3.30
C ARG A 152 -1.07 14.08 4.38
N HIS A 153 0.03 14.71 4.79
CA HIS A 153 0.94 14.18 5.82
C HIS A 153 1.50 12.79 5.49
N LEU A 154 1.67 12.48 4.21
CA LEU A 154 2.45 11.32 3.79
C LEU A 154 3.93 11.63 3.99
N THR A 155 4.60 10.86 4.84
CA THR A 155 6.05 10.97 5.03
C THR A 155 6.76 10.55 3.74
N TYR A 156 7.69 11.37 3.28
CA TYR A 156 8.54 11.06 2.13
C TYR A 156 9.25 9.70 2.35
N ALA A 157 9.23 8.84 1.32
CA ALA A 157 9.96 7.58 1.31
C ALA A 157 11.14 7.72 0.33
N PRO A 158 12.37 7.92 0.82
CA PRO A 158 13.56 7.72 0.02
C PRO A 158 13.57 6.33 -0.64
N HIS A 159 14.15 6.22 -1.83
CA HIS A 159 14.42 4.92 -2.44
C HIS A 159 15.29 4.07 -1.50
N LEU A 160 15.05 2.77 -1.47
CA LEU A 160 15.74 1.76 -0.64
C LEU A 160 15.38 1.81 0.86
N ASP A 161 14.40 2.60 1.26
CA ASP A 161 13.92 2.59 2.63
C ASP A 161 13.33 1.23 3.03
N ILE A 162 13.47 0.90 4.31
CA ILE A 162 12.95 -0.36 4.86
C ILE A 162 11.45 -0.18 5.14
N PRO A 163 10.56 -1.01 4.57
CA PRO A 163 9.10 -0.83 4.68
C PRO A 163 8.59 -0.70 6.11
N ASN A 164 9.07 -1.54 7.04
CA ASN A 164 8.68 -1.46 8.45
C ASN A 164 9.10 -0.15 9.11
N VAL A 165 10.30 0.35 8.79
CA VAL A 165 10.85 1.59 9.35
C VAL A 165 10.04 2.77 8.82
N TRP A 166 9.84 2.85 7.50
CA TRP A 166 9.04 3.90 6.90
C TRP A 166 7.61 3.92 7.43
N ALA A 167 6.94 2.77 7.53
CA ALA A 167 5.58 2.69 8.03
C ALA A 167 5.44 3.23 9.47
N ALA A 168 6.48 3.11 10.30
CA ALA A 168 6.50 3.67 11.66
C ALA A 168 6.53 5.21 11.66
N THR A 169 7.11 5.83 10.62
CA THR A 169 7.23 7.30 10.49
C THR A 169 5.93 8.03 10.11
N LEU A 170 4.84 7.30 9.81
CA LEU A 170 3.54 7.87 9.45
C LEU A 170 2.83 8.52 10.67
N PHE A 171 3.40 9.60 11.18
CA PHE A 171 2.93 10.29 12.38
C PHE A 171 1.53 10.88 12.17
N GLY A 172 0.65 10.74 13.16
CA GLY A 172 -0.73 11.21 13.10
C GLY A 172 -1.69 10.32 12.32
N TRP A 173 -1.22 9.22 11.74
CA TRP A 173 -2.07 8.17 11.17
C TRP A 173 -2.56 7.25 12.28
N SER A 174 -3.81 6.80 12.18
CA SER A 174 -4.35 5.76 13.07
C SER A 174 -3.54 4.47 12.92
N ASP A 175 -3.60 3.60 13.92
CA ASP A 175 -3.00 2.26 13.88
C ASP A 175 -4.10 1.23 14.18
N GLY A 176 -4.12 0.16 13.41
CA GLY A 176 -5.12 -0.89 13.48
C GLY A 176 -4.50 -2.26 13.21
N THR A 177 -5.05 -3.26 13.88
CA THR A 177 -4.66 -4.66 13.67
C THR A 177 -5.59 -5.30 12.65
N LEU A 178 -5.01 -6.05 11.71
CA LEU A 178 -5.74 -6.95 10.84
C LEU A 178 -5.74 -8.36 11.43
N ARG A 179 -6.90 -9.00 11.40
CA ARG A 179 -7.05 -10.41 11.71
C ARG A 179 -7.76 -11.06 10.52
N PRO A 180 -7.27 -12.20 10.01
CA PRO A 180 -8.06 -13.05 9.14
C PRO A 180 -9.39 -13.39 9.83
#